data_AF-A0A1V1WAJ3-F1
#
_entry.id   AF-A0A1V1WAJ3-F1
#
_cell.length_a   1.000
_cell.length_b   1.000
_cell.length_c   1.000
_cell.angle_alpha   90.00
_cell.angle_beta   90.00
_cell.angle_gamma   90.00
#
_symmetry.space_group_name_H-M   'P 1'
#
loop_
_entity.id
_entity.type
_entity.pdbx_description
1 polymer ?
#
loop_
_entity_poly.entity_id
_entity_poly.type
_entity_poly.pdbx_seq_one_letter_code
_entity_poly.pdbx_strand_id
1 'polypeptide(L)'
;MGLGPLHALDAPLGAAGRLAVGMLYGTWSAYGVASPVQAHFGGPLVAFPGTETKVYIALVAFLLNLLVAVVLTVVLRALKVDEGVDQTRPQDYHVDAGDPGVEAEIDPHAPIHA
;
A
#
# COMPACT_ATOMS: atom_id res chain seq x y z
N MET A 1 14.50 30.68 22.83
CA MET A 1 13.11 30.16 22.88
C MET A 1 12.81 29.57 21.52
N GLY A 2 13.37 28.37 21.26
CA GLY A 2 13.34 27.72 19.96
C GLY A 2 12.06 26.92 19.80
N LEU A 3 11.29 27.23 18.78
CA LEU A 3 10.12 26.46 18.38
C LEU A 3 10.63 25.10 17.89
N GLY A 4 10.24 24.03 18.59
CA GLY A 4 10.54 22.66 18.19
C GLY A 4 9.91 22.33 16.82
N PRO A 5 10.51 21.44 16.03
CA PRO A 5 10.03 21.13 14.69
C PRO A 5 8.67 20.44 14.77
N LEU A 6 7.73 20.96 13.99
CA LEU A 6 6.35 20.49 13.80
C LEU A 6 6.28 19.17 13.02
N HIS A 7 7.26 18.27 13.18
CA HIS A 7 7.32 16.95 12.53
C HIS A 7 6.27 15.96 13.09
N ALA A 8 5.53 16.34 14.14
CA ALA A 8 4.55 15.48 14.79
C ALA A 8 3.21 15.36 14.03
N LEU A 9 3.06 16.01 12.87
CA LEU A 9 1.88 15.82 12.00
C LEU A 9 2.08 14.76 10.90
N ASP A 10 3.29 14.19 10.77
CA ASP A 10 3.55 12.97 9.98
C ASP A 10 3.08 11.70 10.73
N ALA A 11 1.87 11.78 11.29
CA ALA A 11 1.21 10.63 11.89
C ALA A 11 1.18 9.48 10.86
N PRO A 12 1.49 8.23 11.27
CA PRO A 12 1.69 7.10 10.36
C PRO A 12 0.37 6.64 9.74
N LEU A 13 -0.15 7.41 8.81
CA LEU A 13 -1.18 7.02 7.85
C LEU A 13 -0.53 6.54 6.54
N GLY A 14 0.79 6.30 6.56
CA GLY A 14 1.65 6.19 5.38
C GLY A 14 1.29 5.06 4.41
N ALA A 15 0.82 3.92 4.89
CA ALA A 15 0.45 2.79 4.02
C ALA A 15 -0.74 1.97 4.54
N ALA A 16 -0.83 1.76 5.87
CA ALA A 16 -1.89 0.97 6.48
C ALA A 16 -3.27 1.67 6.46
N GLY A 17 -3.30 3.00 6.57
CA GLY A 17 -4.56 3.77 6.63
C GLY A 17 -5.32 3.84 5.30
N ARG A 18 -4.62 3.75 4.15
CA ARG A 18 -5.21 3.93 2.82
C ARG A 18 -5.83 2.65 2.24
N LEU A 19 -5.46 1.47 2.76
CA LEU A 19 -5.97 0.16 2.31
C LEU A 19 -7.01 -0.46 3.26
N ALA A 20 -7.54 0.32 4.19
CA ALA A 20 -8.39 -0.20 5.24
C ALA A 20 -9.73 -0.75 4.71
N VAL A 21 -10.41 -0.08 3.77
CA VAL A 21 -11.79 -0.46 3.42
C VAL A 21 -11.86 -1.85 2.80
N GLY A 22 -11.09 -2.11 1.74
CA GLY A 22 -11.06 -3.42 1.09
C GLY A 22 -10.53 -4.52 2.00
N MET A 23 -9.49 -4.24 2.79
CA MET A 23 -8.92 -5.25 3.71
C MET A 23 -9.83 -5.57 4.89
N LEU A 24 -10.51 -4.56 5.46
CA LEU A 24 -11.49 -4.76 6.53
C LEU A 24 -12.68 -5.55 6.01
N TYR A 25 -13.23 -5.15 4.86
CA TYR A 25 -14.32 -5.88 4.21
C TYR A 25 -13.91 -7.32 3.86
N GLY A 26 -12.74 -7.49 3.26
CA GLY A 26 -12.23 -8.79 2.84
C GLY A 26 -12.02 -9.74 4.01
N THR A 27 -11.36 -9.24 5.07
CA THR A 27 -11.13 -10.02 6.30
C THR A 27 -12.43 -10.39 6.97
N TRP A 28 -13.34 -9.43 7.14
CA TRP A 28 -14.64 -9.68 7.77
C TRP A 28 -15.49 -10.67 6.98
N SER A 29 -15.54 -10.52 5.66
CA SER A 29 -16.29 -11.43 4.78
C SER A 29 -15.69 -12.83 4.80
N ALA A 30 -14.37 -12.96 4.69
CA ALA A 30 -13.70 -14.25 4.71
C ALA A 30 -13.82 -14.94 6.08
N TYR A 31 -13.81 -14.19 7.18
CA TYR A 31 -14.07 -14.71 8.51
C TYR A 31 -15.46 -15.37 8.60
N GLY A 32 -16.47 -14.81 7.93
CA GLY A 32 -17.82 -15.37 7.90
C GLY A 32 -17.99 -16.63 7.03
N VAL A 33 -17.00 -17.00 6.21
CA VAL A 33 -17.11 -18.19 5.35
C VAL A 33 -16.75 -19.44 6.16
N ALA A 34 -17.70 -20.38 6.25
CA ALA A 34 -17.48 -21.69 6.86
C ALA A 34 -17.26 -22.78 5.79
N SER A 35 -16.62 -23.88 6.21
CA SER A 35 -16.50 -25.12 5.44
C SER A 35 -16.87 -26.32 6.34
N PRO A 36 -17.06 -27.53 5.79
CA PRO A 36 -17.36 -28.71 6.61
C PRO A 36 -16.31 -29.04 7.68
N VAL A 37 -15.10 -28.50 7.56
CA VAL A 37 -13.95 -28.79 8.45
C VAL A 37 -13.47 -27.55 9.24
N GLN A 38 -14.00 -26.35 8.98
CA GLN A 38 -13.54 -25.11 9.61
C GLN A 38 -14.65 -24.05 9.70
N ALA A 39 -14.76 -23.35 10.83
CA ALA A 39 -15.83 -22.38 11.09
C ALA A 39 -15.64 -21.02 10.39
N HIS A 40 -14.40 -20.62 10.11
CA HIS A 40 -14.04 -19.33 9.52
C HIS A 40 -13.08 -19.53 8.36
N PHE A 41 -12.95 -18.58 7.43
CA PHE A 41 -12.01 -18.67 6.31
C PHE A 41 -12.11 -19.97 5.50
N GLY A 42 -13.31 -20.53 5.39
CA GLY A 42 -13.59 -21.81 4.73
C GLY A 42 -13.52 -21.76 3.20
N GLY A 43 -13.31 -20.59 2.61
CA GLY A 43 -13.17 -20.44 1.17
C GLY A 43 -13.10 -18.98 0.70
N PRO A 44 -12.77 -18.75 -0.59
CA PRO A 44 -12.54 -17.41 -1.12
C PRO A 44 -13.80 -16.76 -1.73
N LEU A 45 -14.94 -17.45 -1.72
CA LEU A 45 -16.15 -17.06 -2.42
C LEU A 45 -17.25 -16.65 -1.43
N VAL A 46 -17.96 -15.56 -1.76
CA VAL A 46 -19.17 -15.12 -1.06
C VAL A 46 -20.29 -14.88 -2.07
N ALA A 47 -21.56 -15.00 -1.66
CA ALA A 47 -22.67 -14.58 -2.52
C ALA A 47 -22.63 -13.06 -2.68
N PHE A 48 -22.80 -12.58 -3.91
CA PHE A 48 -22.96 -11.16 -4.14
C PHE A 48 -24.28 -10.68 -3.49
N PRO A 49 -24.31 -9.54 -2.80
CA PRO A 49 -25.50 -9.09 -2.08
C PRO A 49 -26.74 -9.05 -2.99
N GLY A 50 -27.82 -9.72 -2.58
CA GLY A 50 -29.07 -9.78 -3.33
C GLY A 50 -29.09 -10.77 -4.50
N THR A 51 -28.06 -11.59 -4.69
CA THR A 51 -28.03 -12.64 -5.71
C THR A 51 -27.45 -13.95 -5.18
N GLU A 52 -27.64 -15.04 -5.93
CA GLU A 52 -27.01 -16.33 -5.65
C GLU A 52 -25.62 -16.48 -6.30
N THR A 53 -25.16 -15.45 -7.03
CA THR A 53 -23.90 -15.49 -7.76
C THR A 53 -22.72 -15.41 -6.80
N LYS A 54 -21.85 -16.42 -6.83
CA LYS A 54 -20.62 -16.43 -6.03
C LYS A 54 -19.54 -15.57 -6.69
N VAL A 55 -18.92 -14.72 -5.89
CA VAL A 55 -17.84 -13.82 -6.30
C VAL A 55 -16.64 -13.98 -5.38
N TYR A 56 -15.44 -13.73 -5.92
CA TYR A 56 -14.21 -13.75 -5.13
C TYR A 56 -14.15 -12.56 -4.17
N ILE A 57 -13.98 -12.84 -2.89
CA ILE A 57 -13.90 -11.82 -1.83
C ILE A 57 -12.75 -10.85 -2.10
N ALA A 58 -11.59 -11.37 -2.52
CA ALA A 58 -10.42 -10.56 -2.84
C ALA A 58 -10.65 -9.61 -4.02
N LEU A 59 -11.45 -10.02 -5.03
CA LEU A 59 -11.77 -9.17 -6.16
C LEU A 59 -12.68 -8.01 -5.74
N VAL A 60 -13.69 -8.27 -4.91
CA VAL A 60 -14.57 -7.22 -4.36
C VAL A 60 -13.77 -6.26 -3.49
N ALA A 61 -12.91 -6.78 -2.60
CA ALA A 61 -12.02 -5.98 -1.77
C ALA A 61 -11.10 -5.05 -2.60
N PHE A 62 -10.53 -5.58 -3.69
CA PHE A 62 -9.72 -4.80 -4.61
C PHE A 62 -10.53 -3.67 -5.27
N LEU A 63 -11.72 -3.97 -5.77
CA LEU A 63 -12.60 -2.97 -6.39
C LEU A 63 -13.03 -1.88 -5.41
N LEU A 64 -13.25 -2.22 -4.13
CA LEU A 64 -13.53 -1.23 -3.09
C LEU A 64 -12.35 -0.27 -2.87
N ASN A 65 -11.12 -0.78 -2.85
CA ASN A 65 -9.93 0.09 -2.74
C ASN A 65 -9.78 0.99 -3.97
N LEU A 66 -10.02 0.45 -5.17
CA LEU A 66 -10.00 1.24 -6.39
C LEU A 66 -11.06 2.34 -6.37
N LEU A 67 -12.27 2.02 -5.93
CA LEU A 67 -13.36 2.99 -5.79
C LEU A 67 -12.98 4.10 -4.81
N VAL A 68 -12.42 3.74 -3.65
CA VAL A 68 -11.93 4.72 -2.66
C VAL A 68 -10.86 5.62 -3.28
N ALA A 69 -9.91 5.07 -4.04
CA ALA A 69 -8.89 5.86 -4.72
C ALA A 69 -9.51 6.86 -5.70
N VAL A 70 -10.43 6.41 -6.57
CA VAL A 70 -11.12 7.28 -7.54
C VAL A 70 -11.88 8.40 -6.83
N VAL A 71 -12.67 8.06 -5.80
CA VAL A 71 -13.46 9.05 -5.04
C VAL A 71 -12.54 10.04 -4.34
N LEU A 72 -11.50 9.56 -3.66
CA LEU A 72 -10.57 10.41 -2.94
C LEU A 72 -9.82 11.34 -3.90
N THR A 73 -9.41 10.85 -5.08
CA THR A 73 -8.80 11.70 -6.12
C THR A 73 -9.76 12.81 -6.55
N VAL A 74 -11.02 12.50 -6.83
CA VAL A 74 -12.02 13.53 -7.21
C VAL A 74 -12.21 14.55 -6.09
N VAL A 75 -12.33 14.09 -4.84
CA VAL A 75 -12.49 14.96 -3.66
C VAL A 75 -11.27 15.86 -3.45
N LEU A 76 -10.05 15.30 -3.44
CA LEU A 76 -8.83 16.08 -3.25
C LEU A 76 -8.62 17.12 -4.36
N ARG A 77 -8.93 16.76 -5.62
CA ARG A 77 -8.90 17.70 -6.74
C ARG A 77 -9.96 18.80 -6.61
N ALA A 78 -11.17 18.46 -6.15
CA ALA A 78 -12.23 19.45 -5.88
C ALA A 78 -11.83 20.42 -4.76
N LEU A 79 -11.10 19.92 -3.75
CA LEU A 79 -10.53 20.71 -2.67
C LEU A 79 -9.24 21.46 -3.07
N LYS A 80 -8.74 21.28 -4.30
CA LYS A 80 -7.50 21.90 -4.82
C LYS A 80 -6.30 21.63 -3.92
N VAL A 81 -6.21 20.40 -3.39
CA VAL A 81 -5.04 19.96 -2.63
C VAL A 81 -3.83 19.90 -3.59
N ASP A 82 -2.70 20.45 -3.15
CA ASP A 82 -1.45 20.46 -3.91
C ASP A 82 -0.96 19.03 -4.17
N GLU A 83 -0.39 18.78 -5.34
CA GLU A 83 0.11 17.48 -5.78
C GLU A 83 1.46 17.13 -5.14
N GLY A 84 2.07 18.11 -4.46
CA GLY A 84 3.37 17.97 -3.84
C GLY A 84 4.49 18.33 -4.82
N VAL A 85 5.53 18.96 -4.31
CA VAL A 85 6.69 19.36 -5.11
C VAL A 85 7.66 18.20 -5.18
N ASP A 86 8.08 17.83 -6.39
CA ASP A 86 9.16 16.87 -6.59
C ASP A 86 10.41 17.34 -5.84
N GLN A 87 10.88 16.51 -4.91
CA GLN A 87 12.07 16.79 -4.09
C GLN A 87 13.34 16.19 -4.68
N THR A 88 13.25 15.50 -5.82
CA THR A 88 14.41 14.89 -6.47
C THR A 88 15.22 15.91 -7.27
N ARG A 89 16.51 15.64 -7.39
CA ARG A 89 17.45 16.40 -8.21
C ARG A 89 17.92 15.52 -9.37
N PRO A 90 18.35 16.09 -10.51
CA PRO A 90 18.85 15.30 -11.65
C PRO A 90 19.95 14.28 -11.30
N GLN A 91 20.78 14.62 -10.30
CA GLN A 91 21.84 13.78 -9.77
C GLN A 91 21.33 12.56 -8.97
N ASP A 92 20.10 12.58 -8.45
CA ASP A 92 19.54 11.45 -7.68
C ASP A 92 19.16 10.27 -8.58
N TYR A 93 19.16 10.47 -9.90
CA TYR A 93 18.86 9.45 -10.90
C TYR A 93 20.12 8.79 -11.49
N HIS A 94 21.31 9.26 -11.11
CA HIS A 94 22.59 8.75 -11.62
C HIS A 94 23.43 8.28 -10.43
N VAL A 95 24.04 7.10 -10.59
CA VAL A 95 24.92 6.51 -9.59
C VAL A 95 26.06 5.86 -10.37
N ASP A 96 27.08 6.65 -10.71
CA ASP A 96 28.23 6.16 -11.45
C ASP A 96 29.35 5.74 -10.50
N ALA A 97 30.13 4.74 -10.91
CA ALA A 97 31.28 4.27 -10.13
C ALA A 97 32.30 5.42 -9.97
N GLY A 98 32.56 5.81 -8.72
CA GLY A 98 33.44 6.92 -8.38
C GLY A 98 32.71 8.18 -7.89
N ASP A 99 31.38 8.21 -7.92
CA ASP A 99 30.61 9.32 -7.35
C ASP A 99 30.68 9.37 -5.81
N PRO A 100 30.55 10.56 -5.19
CA PRO A 100 30.56 10.70 -3.74
C PRO A 100 29.46 9.85 -3.07
N GLY A 101 29.85 8.89 -2.23
CA GLY A 101 28.93 8.02 -1.51
C GLY A 101 28.54 6.73 -2.26
N VAL A 102 29.16 6.45 -3.41
CA VAL A 102 28.99 5.20 -4.16
C VAL A 102 30.14 4.26 -3.82
N GLU A 103 29.84 3.15 -3.13
CA GLU A 103 30.81 2.09 -2.90
C GLU A 103 31.02 1.30 -4.19
N ALA A 104 32.29 1.00 -4.51
CA ALA A 104 32.60 0.10 -5.61
C ALA A 104 31.99 -1.27 -5.32
N GLU A 105 31.26 -1.82 -6.29
CA GLU A 105 30.61 -3.13 -6.19
C GLU A 105 31.63 -4.18 -5.72
N ILE A 106 31.27 -4.93 -4.68
CA ILE A 106 32.10 -6.05 -4.18
C ILE A 106 32.16 -7.09 -5.30
N ASP A 107 33.37 -7.38 -5.78
CA ASP A 107 33.61 -8.41 -6.79
C ASP A 107 32.98 -9.74 -6.32
N PRO A 108 31.92 -10.24 -6.98
CA PRO A 108 31.25 -11.48 -6.59
C PRO A 108 32.17 -12.71 -6.69
N HIS A 109 33.31 -12.58 -7.36
CA HIS A 109 34.31 -13.62 -7.57
C HIS A 109 35.55 -13.45 -6.69
N ALA A 110 35.60 -12.42 -5.84
CA ALA A 110 36.65 -12.31 -4.84
C ALA A 110 36.49 -13.45 -3.81
N PRO A 111 37.55 -14.26 -3.56
CA PRO A 111 37.49 -15.34 -2.58
C PRO A 111 37.28 -14.75 -1.18
N ILE A 112 36.22 -15.20 -0.51
CA ILE A 112 35.93 -14.78 0.86
C ILE A 112 36.85 -15.58 1.80
N HIS A 113 37.94 -14.93 2.20
CA HIS A 113 38.98 -15.36 3.17
C HIS A 113 40.07 -16.33 2.66
N ALA A 114 41.31 -16.02 3.07
CA ALA A 114 42.44 -16.94 3.20
C ALA A 114 43.03 -16.76 4.62
#